data_AF-A0A1Q9MQR5-F1
#
_entry.id   AF-A0A1Q9MQR5-F1
#
_cell.length_a   1.000
_cell.length_b   1.000
_cell.length_c   1.000
_cell.angle_alpha   90.00
_cell.angle_beta   90.00
_cell.angle_gamma   90.00
#
_symmetry.space_group_name_H-M   'P 1'
#
loop_
_entity.id
_entity.type
_entity.pdbx_description
1 polymer ?
#
loop_
_entity_poly.entity_id
_entity_poly.type
_entity_poly.pdbx_seq_one_letter_code
_entity_poly.pdbx_strand_id
1 'polypeptide(L)'
;MPYFCYPPADIADLNKFLEQSAKSLALAMALGGWDLPYKKLVEAFSASLAQHDQVPETLEALFELFEAALHARDYGSAQAKIVTSIMNRVDYLRGQPELLQAARVLPPGMRPEWLDRWALGEVVFLDFHPASEDERLFYLFTLFNLLDTFSRQYPPSAGNLLRFAVVLDESHTITSWSPANMTGQDSIPPQAAEINRVFRTHLTEDRSRGIGYVIADQQVDGLPGSAFEIPAIQLY
;
A
#
# COMPACT_ATOMS: atom_id res chain seq x y z
N MET A 1 14.99 6.73 -2.10
CA MET A 1 13.63 7.10 -1.67
C MET A 1 12.65 6.06 -2.20
N PRO A 2 11.75 5.50 -1.39
CA PRO A 2 10.59 4.81 -1.94
C PRO A 2 9.68 5.86 -2.59
N TYR A 3 9.01 5.49 -3.66
CA TYR A 3 7.95 6.29 -4.28
C TYR A 3 6.67 5.49 -4.07
N PHE A 4 5.51 6.11 -3.85
CA PHE A 4 4.32 5.32 -3.54
C PHE A 4 3.55 4.83 -4.76
N CYS A 5 3.74 5.46 -5.91
CA CYS A 5 3.12 5.02 -7.14
C CYS A 5 3.85 5.55 -8.39
N TYR A 6 3.71 4.83 -9.51
CA TYR A 6 4.01 5.36 -10.85
C TYR A 6 2.85 4.98 -11.79
N PRO A 7 2.11 5.97 -12.33
CA PRO A 7 0.92 5.67 -13.11
C PRO A 7 1.26 5.04 -14.47
N PRO A 8 0.44 4.09 -14.95
CA PRO A 8 0.56 3.54 -16.29
C PRO A 8 0.17 4.57 -17.35
N ALA A 9 0.64 4.38 -18.59
CA ALA A 9 0.35 5.29 -19.70
C ALA A 9 -1.07 5.12 -20.32
N ASP A 10 -1.75 3.99 -20.05
CA ASP A 10 -3.10 3.69 -20.54
C ASP A 10 -4.18 4.05 -19.50
N ILE A 11 -5.27 4.67 -19.93
CA ILE A 11 -6.43 5.09 -19.12
C ILE A 11 -7.17 3.90 -18.48
N ALA A 12 -7.31 2.76 -19.18
CA ALA A 12 -7.99 1.59 -18.63
C ALA A 12 -7.20 0.98 -17.46
N ASP A 13 -5.88 0.95 -17.60
CA ASP A 13 -4.97 0.54 -16.53
C ASP A 13 -4.87 1.61 -15.44
N LEU A 14 -5.01 2.90 -15.79
CA LEU A 14 -5.00 4.01 -14.84
C LEU A 14 -6.13 3.88 -13.82
N ASN A 15 -7.38 3.62 -14.23
CA ASN A 15 -8.49 3.47 -13.28
C ASN A 15 -8.23 2.33 -12.28
N LYS A 16 -7.79 1.17 -12.77
CA LYS A 16 -7.46 0.02 -11.92
C LYS A 16 -6.29 0.34 -10.98
N PHE A 17 -5.29 1.05 -11.49
CA PHE A 17 -4.16 1.55 -10.71
C PHE A 17 -4.58 2.53 -9.60
N LEU A 18 -5.50 3.47 -9.89
CA LEU A 18 -6.01 4.41 -8.89
C LEU A 18 -6.77 3.70 -7.78
N GLU A 19 -7.60 2.72 -8.14
CA GLU A 19 -8.31 1.91 -7.15
C GLU A 19 -7.34 1.14 -6.24
N GLN A 20 -6.29 0.56 -6.80
CA GLN A 20 -5.31 -0.19 -6.01
C GLN A 20 -4.45 0.73 -5.15
N SER A 21 -3.99 1.86 -5.72
CA SER A 21 -3.25 2.89 -4.99
C SER A 21 -4.08 3.44 -3.83
N ALA A 22 -5.37 3.70 -4.04
CA ALA A 22 -6.30 4.15 -3.00
C ALA A 22 -6.49 3.10 -1.89
N LYS A 23 -6.59 1.80 -2.23
CA LYS A 23 -6.69 0.72 -1.24
C LYS A 23 -5.42 0.58 -0.41
N SER A 24 -4.27 0.50 -1.08
CA SER A 24 -2.96 0.40 -0.43
C SER A 24 -2.70 1.62 0.46
N LEU A 25 -3.06 2.82 0.00
CA LEU A 25 -2.90 4.03 0.78
C LEU A 25 -3.89 4.07 1.96
N ALA A 26 -5.17 3.72 1.77
CA ALA A 26 -6.11 3.63 2.88
C ALA A 26 -5.61 2.65 3.97
N LEU A 27 -5.07 1.52 3.55
CA LEU A 27 -4.52 0.52 4.46
C LEU A 27 -3.25 1.00 5.17
N ALA A 28 -2.31 1.59 4.41
CA ALA A 28 -1.11 2.23 4.93
C ALA A 28 -1.41 3.34 5.95
N MET A 29 -2.49 4.08 5.74
CA MET A 29 -2.95 5.11 6.66
C MET A 29 -3.73 4.56 7.86
N ALA A 30 -3.85 3.24 8.03
CA ALA A 30 -4.73 2.63 9.02
C ALA A 30 -6.20 3.12 8.92
N LEU A 31 -6.62 3.51 7.72
CA LEU A 31 -8.01 3.78 7.34
C LEU A 31 -8.65 2.55 6.68
N GLY A 32 -7.91 1.45 6.59
CA GLY A 32 -8.32 0.18 5.99
C GLY A 32 -9.47 -0.50 6.74
N GLY A 33 -10.25 -1.27 5.99
CA GLY A 33 -11.38 -2.04 6.53
C GLY A 33 -12.71 -1.29 6.58
N TRP A 34 -12.73 -0.01 6.20
CA TRP A 34 -13.96 0.74 5.85
C TRP A 34 -13.93 1.09 4.35
N ASP A 35 -15.07 0.89 3.69
CA ASP A 35 -15.25 1.17 2.25
C ASP A 35 -15.14 2.67 1.92
N LEU A 36 -15.43 3.54 2.89
CA LEU A 36 -15.57 4.98 2.68
C LEU A 36 -14.22 5.68 2.42
N PRO A 37 -13.17 5.53 3.26
CA PRO A 37 -11.85 6.10 2.97
C PRO A 37 -11.31 5.71 1.60
N TYR A 38 -11.45 4.44 1.21
CA TYR A 38 -11.08 3.96 -0.12
C TYR A 38 -11.80 4.74 -1.24
N LYS A 39 -13.13 4.80 -1.21
CA LYS A 39 -13.93 5.49 -2.25
C LYS A 39 -13.56 6.96 -2.34
N LYS A 40 -13.29 7.59 -1.20
CA LYS A 40 -12.96 9.01 -1.13
C LYS A 40 -11.55 9.32 -1.64
N LEU A 41 -10.60 8.41 -1.47
CA LEU A 41 -9.30 8.50 -2.12
C LEU A 41 -9.40 8.34 -3.64
N VAL A 42 -10.24 7.43 -4.14
CA VAL A 42 -10.49 7.29 -5.60
C VAL A 42 -11.12 8.57 -6.17
N GLU A 43 -12.08 9.16 -5.46
CA GLU A 43 -12.67 10.45 -5.84
C GLU A 43 -11.62 11.58 -5.87
N ALA A 44 -10.73 11.64 -4.88
CA ALA A 44 -9.64 12.62 -4.82
C ALA A 44 -8.67 12.48 -6.01
N PHE A 45 -8.23 11.26 -6.32
CA PHE A 45 -7.38 11.00 -7.48
C PHE A 45 -8.08 11.39 -8.79
N SER A 46 -9.36 11.03 -8.94
CA SER A 46 -10.16 11.33 -10.14
C SER A 46 -10.38 12.83 -10.32
N ALA A 47 -10.60 13.57 -9.23
CA ALA A 47 -10.73 15.02 -9.24
C ALA A 47 -9.43 15.70 -9.68
N SER A 48 -8.27 15.25 -9.18
CA SER A 48 -6.95 15.75 -9.61
C SER A 48 -6.74 15.56 -11.10
N LEU A 49 -7.02 14.35 -11.60
CA LEU A 49 -6.89 14.04 -13.02
C LEU A 49 -7.80 14.91 -13.88
N ALA A 50 -9.05 15.12 -13.46
CA ALA A 50 -9.99 15.96 -14.21
C ALA A 50 -9.59 17.45 -14.24
N GLN A 51 -8.91 17.95 -13.20
CA GLN A 51 -8.56 19.37 -13.08
C GLN A 51 -7.18 19.70 -13.64
N HIS A 52 -6.24 18.75 -13.58
CA HIS A 52 -4.83 18.99 -13.85
C HIS A 52 -4.21 18.00 -14.83
N ASP A 53 -4.99 17.06 -15.38
CA ASP A 53 -4.51 15.94 -16.22
C ASP A 53 -3.41 15.10 -15.56
N GLN A 54 -3.29 15.18 -14.24
CA GLN A 54 -2.28 14.48 -13.45
C GLN A 54 -2.80 14.08 -12.07
N VAL A 55 -2.25 13.00 -11.53
CA VAL A 55 -2.43 12.60 -10.14
C VAL A 55 -1.62 13.52 -9.21
N PRO A 56 -1.99 13.65 -7.91
CA PRO A 56 -1.25 14.50 -6.99
C PRO A 56 0.19 14.01 -6.82
N GLU A 57 1.17 14.90 -6.98
CA GLU A 57 2.61 14.53 -6.90
C GLU A 57 3.08 14.25 -5.46
N THR A 58 2.37 14.81 -4.48
CA THR A 58 2.70 14.71 -3.05
C THR A 58 1.51 14.17 -2.26
N LEU A 59 1.81 13.52 -1.14
CA LEU A 59 0.80 13.05 -0.20
C LEU A 59 -0.02 14.22 0.39
N GLU A 60 0.60 15.38 0.56
CA GLU A 60 -0.07 16.59 1.07
C GLU A 60 -1.14 17.10 0.10
N ALA A 61 -0.82 17.21 -1.19
CA ALA A 61 -1.80 17.58 -2.22
C ALA A 61 -2.94 16.54 -2.31
N LEU A 62 -2.63 15.25 -2.14
CA LEU A 62 -3.65 14.20 -2.08
C LEU A 62 -4.56 14.35 -0.85
N PHE A 63 -4.01 14.72 0.31
CA PHE A 63 -4.79 14.94 1.53
C PHE A 63 -5.75 16.12 1.41
N GLU A 64 -5.36 17.22 0.76
CA GLU A 64 -6.25 18.34 0.49
C GLU A 64 -7.45 17.94 -0.37
N LEU A 65 -7.21 17.17 -1.44
CA LEU A 65 -8.27 16.67 -2.31
C LEU A 65 -9.16 15.64 -1.62
N PHE A 66 -8.56 14.78 -0.79
CA PHE A 66 -9.27 13.79 0.01
C PHE A 66 -10.18 14.44 1.04
N GLU A 67 -9.70 15.48 1.72
CA GLU A 67 -10.47 16.30 2.65
C GLU A 67 -11.66 16.97 1.94
N ALA A 68 -11.43 17.60 0.78
CA ALA A 68 -12.50 18.16 -0.03
C ALA A 68 -13.55 17.12 -0.43
N ALA A 69 -13.12 15.92 -0.86
CA ALA A 69 -14.01 14.82 -1.23
C ALA A 69 -14.82 14.27 -0.04
N LEU A 70 -14.21 14.22 1.15
CA LEU A 70 -14.87 13.82 2.39
C LEU A 70 -15.98 14.80 2.77
N HIS A 71 -15.69 16.10 2.71
CA HIS A 71 -16.63 17.16 3.08
C HIS A 71 -17.73 17.43 2.04
N ALA A 72 -17.54 17.03 0.79
CA ALA A 72 -18.52 17.23 -0.28
C ALA A 72 -19.79 16.37 -0.15
N ARG A 73 -19.78 15.31 0.67
CA ARG A 73 -20.92 14.40 0.86
C ARG A 73 -21.52 14.55 2.26
N ASP A 74 -22.85 14.51 2.30
CA ASP A 74 -23.62 14.39 3.54
C ASP A 74 -23.75 12.91 3.95
N TYR A 75 -23.24 12.58 5.12
CA TYR A 75 -23.31 11.29 5.82
C TYR A 75 -24.39 11.30 6.93
N GLY A 76 -25.23 12.33 6.97
CA GLY A 76 -26.32 12.48 7.93
C GLY A 76 -25.82 12.63 9.37
N SER A 77 -26.52 12.03 10.33
CA SER A 77 -26.24 12.17 11.77
C SER A 77 -24.86 11.65 12.20
N ALA A 78 -24.18 10.88 11.35
CA ALA A 78 -22.84 10.34 11.61
C ALA A 78 -21.70 11.19 11.02
N GLN A 79 -22.00 12.26 10.24
CA GLN A 79 -21.01 13.10 9.54
C GLN A 79 -19.83 13.49 10.43
N ALA A 80 -20.11 14.15 11.55
CA ALA A 80 -19.07 14.70 12.41
C ALA A 80 -18.13 13.60 12.94
N LYS A 81 -18.67 12.45 13.37
CA LYS A 81 -17.86 11.37 13.93
C LYS A 81 -16.98 10.70 12.89
N ILE A 82 -17.54 10.41 11.71
CA ILE A 82 -16.82 9.75 10.62
C ILE A 82 -15.70 10.67 10.09
N VAL A 83 -16.05 11.93 9.79
CA VAL A 83 -15.09 12.89 9.26
C VAL A 83 -14.01 13.21 10.29
N THR A 84 -14.36 13.49 11.55
CA THR A 84 -13.36 13.73 12.60
C THR A 84 -12.42 12.54 12.78
N SER A 85 -12.93 11.30 12.79
CA SER A 85 -12.06 10.12 12.94
C SER A 85 -11.06 9.97 11.79
N ILE A 86 -11.49 10.23 10.55
CA ILE A 86 -10.61 10.14 9.38
C ILE A 86 -9.61 11.30 9.38
N MET A 87 -10.06 12.52 9.64
CA MET A 87 -9.23 13.72 9.65
C MET A 87 -8.18 13.68 10.76
N ASN A 88 -8.49 13.17 11.95
CA ASN A 88 -7.50 12.99 13.01
C ASN A 88 -6.31 12.13 12.57
N ARG A 89 -6.55 11.10 11.73
CA ARG A 89 -5.48 10.26 11.19
C ARG A 89 -4.71 10.97 10.08
N VAL A 90 -5.41 11.69 9.19
CA VAL A 90 -4.75 12.53 8.18
C VAL A 90 -3.84 13.57 8.82
N ASP A 91 -4.29 14.26 9.87
CA ASP A 91 -3.52 15.27 10.59
C ASP A 91 -2.33 14.67 11.34
N TYR A 92 -2.49 13.49 11.93
CA TYR A 92 -1.36 12.73 12.49
C TYR A 92 -0.30 12.43 11.42
N LEU A 93 -0.71 11.98 10.22
CA LEU A 93 0.22 11.67 9.13
C LEU A 93 0.86 12.93 8.54
N ARG A 94 0.14 14.05 8.45
CA ARG A 94 0.70 15.38 8.12
C ARG A 94 1.78 15.79 9.12
N GLY A 95 1.67 15.35 10.37
CA GLY A 95 2.66 15.56 11.42
C GLY A 95 3.94 14.71 11.29
N GLN A 96 4.09 13.88 10.24
CA GLN A 96 5.25 13.01 10.00
C GLN A 96 6.06 13.49 8.77
N PRO A 97 7.07 14.36 8.94
CA PRO A 97 7.84 14.95 7.84
C PRO A 97 8.52 13.91 6.94
N GLU A 98 9.02 12.83 7.53
CA GLU A 98 9.74 11.75 6.84
C GLU A 98 8.80 10.98 5.91
N LEU A 99 7.58 10.69 6.36
CA LEU A 99 6.53 10.08 5.55
C LEU A 99 6.14 10.98 4.37
N LEU A 100 5.92 12.27 4.60
CA LEU A 100 5.58 13.23 3.54
C LEU A 100 6.70 13.34 2.49
N GLN A 101 7.96 13.24 2.92
CA GLN A 101 9.09 13.23 2.01
C GLN A 101 9.14 11.95 1.17
N ALA A 102 8.89 10.79 1.79
CA ALA A 102 8.95 9.49 1.14
C ALA A 102 7.72 9.17 0.28
N ALA A 103 6.57 9.79 0.55
CA ALA A 103 5.34 9.59 -0.21
C ALA A 103 5.24 10.55 -1.40
N ARG A 104 6.02 10.27 -2.46
CA ARG A 104 5.93 10.95 -3.76
C ARG A 104 5.36 10.07 -4.86
N VAL A 105 4.61 10.67 -5.76
CA VAL A 105 4.20 10.06 -7.03
C VAL A 105 5.26 10.36 -8.07
N LEU A 106 5.68 9.34 -8.81
CA LEU A 106 6.51 9.54 -9.98
C LEU A 106 5.67 10.06 -11.15
N PRO A 107 6.26 10.93 -12.00
CA PRO A 107 5.63 11.31 -13.25
C PRO A 107 5.22 10.07 -14.07
N PRO A 108 4.15 10.15 -14.88
CA PRO A 108 3.75 9.06 -15.76
C PRO A 108 4.91 8.51 -16.59
N GLY A 109 5.07 7.19 -16.59
CA GLY A 109 6.15 6.51 -17.31
C GLY A 109 7.53 6.52 -16.64
N MET A 110 7.70 7.21 -15.51
CA MET A 110 8.93 7.12 -14.70
C MET A 110 8.86 5.99 -13.67
N ARG A 111 10.01 5.40 -13.34
CA ARG A 111 10.15 4.37 -12.30
C ARG A 111 11.19 4.77 -11.27
N PRO A 112 11.12 4.24 -10.04
CA PRO A 112 12.20 4.40 -9.09
C PRO A 112 13.48 3.79 -9.65
N GLU A 113 14.63 4.46 -9.48
CA GLU A 113 15.93 3.94 -9.92
C GLU A 113 16.20 2.53 -9.39
N TRP A 114 15.82 2.27 -8.13
CA TRP A 114 15.97 0.95 -7.52
C TRP A 114 15.15 -0.12 -8.25
N LEU A 115 13.97 0.23 -8.75
CA LEU A 115 13.10 -0.70 -9.48
C LEU A 115 13.69 -1.01 -10.85
N ASP A 116 14.29 -0.02 -11.52
CA ASP A 116 15.00 -0.23 -12.79
C ASP A 116 16.22 -1.12 -12.61
N ARG A 117 17.01 -0.89 -11.56
CA ARG A 117 18.16 -1.75 -11.21
C ARG A 117 17.73 -3.18 -10.94
N TRP A 118 16.66 -3.37 -10.16
CA TRP A 118 16.10 -4.68 -9.88
C TRP A 118 15.55 -5.37 -11.15
N ALA A 119 14.89 -4.61 -12.03
CA ALA A 119 14.40 -5.10 -13.32
C ALA A 119 15.53 -5.61 -14.23
N LEU A 120 16.74 -5.06 -14.10
CA LEU A 120 17.95 -5.50 -14.80
C LEU A 120 18.63 -6.71 -14.14
N GLY A 121 18.08 -7.24 -13.05
CA GLY A 121 18.60 -8.41 -12.34
C GLY A 121 19.58 -8.09 -11.22
N GLU A 122 19.73 -6.81 -10.83
CA GLU A 122 20.56 -6.45 -9.68
C GLU A 122 19.88 -6.79 -8.35
N VAL A 123 20.71 -7.06 -7.34
CA VAL A 123 20.25 -7.16 -5.95
C VAL A 123 20.10 -5.74 -5.38
N VAL A 124 18.90 -5.44 -4.90
CA VAL A 124 18.57 -4.16 -4.30
C VAL A 124 18.19 -4.38 -2.84
N PHE A 125 18.80 -3.61 -1.94
CA PHE A 125 18.48 -3.61 -0.52
C PHE A 125 17.71 -2.33 -0.18
N LEU A 126 16.52 -2.48 0.40
CA LEU A 126 15.70 -1.39 0.91
C LEU A 126 15.70 -1.47 2.43
N ASP A 127 16.35 -0.51 3.07
CA ASP A 127 16.46 -0.45 4.53
C ASP A 127 15.30 0.35 5.13
N PHE A 128 14.45 -0.33 5.91
CA PHE A 128 13.35 0.29 6.65
C PHE A 128 13.59 0.32 8.17
N HIS A 129 14.79 -0.06 8.63
CA HIS A 129 15.16 0.01 10.05
C HIS A 129 14.93 1.40 10.69
N PRO A 130 15.30 2.53 10.06
CA PRO A 130 15.12 3.85 10.68
C PRO A 130 13.65 4.32 10.73
N ALA A 131 12.73 3.62 10.07
CA ALA A 131 11.33 3.99 9.99
C ALA A 131 10.56 3.50 11.24
N SER A 132 9.56 4.28 11.65
CA SER A 132 8.54 3.89 12.63
C SER A 132 7.63 2.78 12.10
N GLU A 133 6.85 2.14 12.98
CA GLU A 133 5.91 1.07 12.61
C GLU A 133 4.89 1.51 11.56
N ASP A 134 4.29 2.70 11.73
CA ASP A 134 3.35 3.31 10.77
C ASP A 134 4.01 3.53 9.40
N GLU A 135 5.26 3.99 9.38
CA GLU A 135 6.01 4.21 8.14
C GLU A 135 6.40 2.90 7.45
N ARG A 136 6.78 1.87 8.21
CA ARG A 136 7.10 0.55 7.65
C ARG A 136 5.88 -0.08 6.99
N LEU A 137 4.72 0.01 7.64
CA LEU A 137 3.45 -0.44 7.06
C LEU A 137 3.14 0.31 5.76
N PHE A 138 3.35 1.63 5.76
CA PHE A 138 3.20 2.45 4.57
C PHE A 138 4.14 2.05 3.44
N TYR A 139 5.43 1.83 3.75
CA TYR A 139 6.43 1.41 2.77
C TYR A 139 6.13 0.03 2.19
N LEU A 140 5.66 -0.92 2.99
CA LEU A 140 5.29 -2.25 2.51
C LEU A 140 4.15 -2.21 1.49
N PHE A 141 3.05 -1.54 1.81
CA PHE A 141 1.91 -1.48 0.88
C PHE A 141 2.19 -0.63 -0.36
N THR A 142 3.03 0.39 -0.19
CA THR A 142 3.62 1.13 -1.30
C THR A 142 4.42 0.20 -2.22
N LEU A 143 5.34 -0.60 -1.65
CA LEU A 143 6.16 -1.53 -2.43
C LEU A 143 5.31 -2.56 -3.15
N PHE A 144 4.33 -3.15 -2.48
CA PHE A 144 3.41 -4.08 -3.11
C PHE A 144 2.63 -3.47 -4.27
N ASN A 145 2.18 -2.21 -4.14
CA ASN A 145 1.52 -1.51 -5.24
C ASN A 145 2.47 -1.27 -6.43
N LEU A 146 3.72 -0.88 -6.16
CA LEU A 146 4.74 -0.71 -7.19
C LEU A 146 5.05 -2.03 -7.91
N LEU A 147 5.16 -3.12 -7.14
CA LEU A 147 5.46 -4.45 -7.65
C LEU A 147 4.30 -5.03 -8.48
N ASP A 148 3.05 -4.86 -8.07
CA ASP A 148 1.89 -5.25 -8.91
C ASP A 148 1.81 -4.42 -10.19
N THR A 149 2.02 -3.11 -10.10
CA THR A 149 2.07 -2.24 -11.29
C THR A 149 3.20 -2.66 -12.23
N PHE A 150 4.33 -3.12 -11.68
CA PHE A 150 5.48 -3.56 -12.44
C PHE A 150 5.26 -4.92 -13.09
N SER A 151 4.75 -5.86 -12.31
CA SER A 151 4.53 -7.24 -12.72
C SER A 151 3.51 -7.34 -13.85
N ARG A 152 2.59 -6.38 -13.96
CA ARG A 152 1.61 -6.28 -15.06
C ARG A 152 2.19 -6.14 -16.46
N GLN A 153 3.39 -5.60 -16.56
CA GLN A 153 4.09 -5.45 -17.83
C GLN A 153 4.57 -6.80 -18.38
N TYR A 154 4.63 -7.82 -17.52
CA TYR A 154 5.00 -9.17 -17.89
C TYR A 154 3.73 -10.00 -18.13
N PRO A 155 3.61 -10.66 -19.30
CA PRO A 155 2.52 -11.59 -19.52
C PRO A 155 2.61 -12.72 -18.48
N PRO A 156 1.46 -13.27 -18.03
CA PRO A 156 1.45 -14.45 -17.16
C PRO A 156 2.36 -15.53 -17.76
N SER A 157 3.33 -15.99 -16.98
CA SER A 157 4.38 -16.84 -17.55
C SER A 157 3.78 -18.20 -17.94
N ALA A 158 3.87 -18.54 -19.23
CA ALA A 158 3.62 -19.91 -19.69
C ALA A 158 4.73 -20.80 -19.12
N GLY A 159 4.49 -21.41 -17.96
CA GLY A 159 5.43 -22.32 -17.29
C GLY A 159 5.87 -21.96 -15.87
N ASN A 160 5.29 -20.94 -15.22
CA ASN A 160 5.62 -20.56 -13.83
C ASN A 160 7.11 -20.29 -13.59
N LEU A 161 7.81 -19.71 -14.57
CA LEU A 161 9.22 -19.38 -14.43
C LEU A 161 9.39 -18.20 -13.46
N LEU A 162 10.22 -18.40 -12.44
CA LEU A 162 10.64 -17.33 -11.54
C LEU A 162 11.50 -16.32 -12.32
N ARG A 163 11.07 -15.06 -12.31
CA ARG A 163 11.75 -13.90 -12.90
C ARG A 163 12.42 -13.05 -11.83
N PHE A 164 11.72 -12.83 -10.71
CA PHE A 164 12.19 -11.99 -9.64
C PHE A 164 11.91 -12.61 -8.27
N ALA A 165 12.72 -12.26 -7.29
CA ALA A 165 12.53 -12.64 -5.90
C ALA A 165 12.48 -11.40 -5.01
N VAL A 166 11.53 -11.38 -4.07
CA VAL A 166 11.39 -10.38 -3.02
C VAL A 166 11.65 -11.07 -1.69
N VAL A 167 12.58 -10.54 -0.90
CA VAL A 167 12.89 -11.04 0.44
C VAL A 167 12.36 -10.03 1.45
N LEU A 168 11.48 -10.48 2.34
CA LEU A 168 10.95 -9.71 3.46
C LEU A 168 11.59 -10.25 4.75
N ASP A 169 12.48 -9.45 5.33
CA ASP A 169 13.15 -9.76 6.59
C ASP A 169 12.46 -9.04 7.76
N GLU A 170 12.44 -9.67 8.94
CA GLU A 170 11.72 -9.21 10.13
C GLU A 170 10.28 -8.77 9.82
N SER A 171 9.59 -9.58 9.01
CA SER A 171 8.26 -9.30 8.45
C SER A 171 7.21 -8.96 9.51
N HIS A 172 7.30 -9.52 10.72
CA HIS A 172 6.45 -9.23 11.87
C HIS A 172 6.51 -7.76 12.24
N THR A 173 7.65 -7.10 12.10
CA THR A 173 7.78 -5.66 12.40
C THR A 173 7.03 -4.76 11.40
N ILE A 174 6.55 -5.36 10.31
CA ILE A 174 5.89 -4.69 9.19
C ILE A 174 4.42 -5.16 9.08
N THR A 175 4.12 -6.38 9.51
CA THR A 175 2.80 -7.00 9.40
C THR A 175 2.06 -7.19 10.71
N SER A 176 2.78 -7.17 11.84
CA SER A 176 2.14 -7.22 13.15
C SER A 176 1.48 -5.88 13.38
N TRP A 177 0.15 -5.90 13.46
CA TRP A 177 -0.60 -4.78 13.97
C TRP A 177 -0.74 -5.02 15.47
N SER A 178 -0.03 -4.24 16.30
CA SER A 178 -0.15 -4.38 17.75
C SER A 178 -1.42 -3.70 18.26
N PRO A 179 -2.37 -4.44 18.87
CA PRO A 179 -3.56 -3.86 19.49
C PRO A 179 -3.25 -3.02 20.74
N ALA A 180 -1.99 -2.96 21.20
CA ALA A 180 -1.62 -2.44 22.50
C ALA A 180 -1.98 -0.95 22.71
N ASN A 181 -2.25 -0.20 21.64
CA ASN A 181 -2.68 1.20 21.71
C ASN A 181 -4.22 1.38 21.66
N MET A 182 -5.01 0.30 21.56
CA MET A 182 -6.48 0.37 21.57
C MET A 182 -7.04 -0.29 22.83
N THR A 183 -7.18 0.50 23.89
CA THR A 183 -7.97 0.12 25.06
C THR A 183 -9.45 0.05 24.66
N GLY A 184 -9.95 -1.13 24.33
CA GLY A 184 -11.37 -1.37 24.09
C GLY A 184 -11.65 -2.72 23.44
N GLN A 185 -12.25 -3.63 24.21
CA GLN A 185 -12.75 -4.93 23.73
C GLN A 185 -13.80 -4.70 22.63
N ASP A 186 -13.46 -5.02 21.38
CA ASP A 186 -14.24 -5.87 20.48
C ASP A 186 -13.70 -5.81 19.05
N SER A 187 -13.60 -7.00 18.45
CA SER A 187 -13.20 -7.33 17.09
C SER A 187 -11.70 -7.22 16.75
N ILE A 188 -11.17 -8.31 16.15
CA ILE A 188 -10.00 -8.25 15.28
C ILE A 188 -10.27 -7.07 14.34
N PRO A 189 -9.53 -5.96 14.44
CA PRO A 189 -9.96 -4.72 13.83
C PRO A 189 -9.89 -4.93 12.31
N PRO A 190 -10.83 -4.38 11.53
CA PRO A 190 -10.94 -4.56 10.08
C PRO A 190 -9.62 -4.47 9.29
N GLN A 191 -8.60 -3.81 9.86
CA GLN A 191 -7.26 -3.64 9.32
C GLN A 191 -6.42 -4.92 9.28
N ALA A 192 -6.37 -5.76 10.32
CA ALA A 192 -5.53 -6.96 10.30
C ALA A 192 -6.01 -7.98 9.26
N ALA A 193 -7.34 -8.13 9.16
CA ALA A 193 -7.97 -8.94 8.11
C ALA A 193 -7.67 -8.38 6.71
N GLU A 194 -7.68 -7.06 6.55
CA GLU A 194 -7.39 -6.39 5.29
C GLU A 194 -5.90 -6.45 4.91
N ILE A 195 -4.99 -6.31 5.88
CA ILE A 195 -3.54 -6.56 5.73
C ILE A 195 -3.34 -7.97 5.20
N ASN A 196 -3.93 -8.98 5.86
CA ASN A 196 -3.83 -10.36 5.43
C ASN A 196 -4.43 -10.58 4.03
N ARG A 197 -5.55 -9.92 3.72
CA ARG A 197 -6.19 -10.01 2.40
C ARG A 197 -5.29 -9.46 1.30
N VAL A 198 -4.73 -8.26 1.48
CA VAL A 198 -3.82 -7.63 0.51
C VAL A 198 -2.55 -8.46 0.36
N PHE A 199 -1.94 -8.86 1.47
CA PHE A 199 -0.75 -9.71 1.47
C PHE A 199 -0.99 -11.01 0.69
N ARG A 200 -2.12 -11.69 0.94
CA ARG A 200 -2.56 -12.87 0.19
C ARG A 200 -2.71 -12.59 -1.30
N THR A 201 -3.35 -11.49 -1.68
CA THR A 201 -3.52 -11.11 -3.09
C THR A 201 -2.15 -11.00 -3.77
N HIS A 202 -1.19 -10.29 -3.16
CA HIS A 202 0.16 -10.18 -3.72
C HIS A 202 0.84 -11.54 -3.84
N LEU A 203 0.90 -12.34 -2.77
CA LEU A 203 1.54 -13.67 -2.81
C LEU A 203 0.96 -14.61 -3.89
N THR A 204 -0.34 -14.48 -4.19
CA THR A 204 -1.01 -15.34 -5.19
C THR A 204 -0.90 -14.80 -6.62
N GLU A 205 -1.14 -13.51 -6.84
CA GLU A 205 -1.18 -12.93 -8.18
C GLU A 205 0.23 -12.78 -8.78
N ASP A 206 1.19 -12.33 -7.96
CA ASP A 206 2.57 -12.10 -8.39
C ASP A 206 3.28 -13.39 -8.80
N ARG A 207 2.89 -14.52 -8.20
CA ARG A 207 3.37 -15.86 -8.60
C ARG A 207 3.08 -16.14 -10.08
N SER A 208 1.88 -15.81 -10.56
CA SER A 208 1.50 -16.03 -11.97
C SER A 208 2.35 -15.20 -12.95
N ARG A 209 2.95 -14.12 -12.45
CA ARG A 209 3.78 -13.17 -13.20
C ARG A 209 5.28 -13.44 -13.01
N GLY A 210 5.65 -14.47 -12.24
CA GLY A 210 7.03 -14.87 -12.02
C GLY A 210 7.73 -14.12 -10.90
N ILE A 211 7.01 -13.53 -9.95
CA ILE A 211 7.60 -12.95 -8.74
C ILE A 211 7.39 -13.94 -7.59
N GLY A 212 8.49 -14.31 -6.93
CA GLY A 212 8.49 -15.15 -5.74
C GLY A 212 8.79 -14.34 -4.48
N TYR A 213 8.24 -14.77 -3.35
CA TYR A 213 8.48 -14.15 -2.05
C TYR A 213 9.21 -15.12 -1.12
N VAL A 214 10.19 -14.59 -0.38
CA VAL A 214 10.83 -15.26 0.76
C VAL A 214 10.51 -14.41 1.98
N ILE A 215 9.85 -15.01 2.96
CA ILE A 215 9.45 -14.35 4.20
C ILE A 215 10.31 -14.96 5.30
N ALA A 216 11.16 -14.15 5.92
CA ALA A 216 12.04 -14.54 7.02
C ALA A 216 11.58 -13.85 8.29
N ASP A 217 11.38 -14.64 9.35
CA ASP A 217 10.94 -14.13 10.63
C ASP A 217 11.29 -15.05 11.80
N GLN A 218 11.44 -14.47 13.00
CA GLN A 218 11.64 -15.15 14.27
C GLN A 218 10.35 -15.22 15.12
N GLN A 219 9.36 -14.37 14.87
CA GLN A 219 8.08 -14.26 15.58
C GLN A 219 6.91 -14.64 14.65
N VAL A 220 6.52 -15.91 14.73
CA VAL A 220 5.40 -16.46 13.95
C VAL A 220 4.07 -15.73 14.24
N ASP A 221 3.82 -15.36 15.48
CA ASP A 221 2.54 -14.78 15.92
C ASP A 221 2.27 -13.37 15.34
N GLY A 222 3.30 -12.69 14.83
CA GLY A 222 3.19 -11.36 14.24
C GLY A 222 2.95 -11.34 12.73
N LEU A 223 2.93 -12.49 12.07
CA LEU A 223 2.75 -12.59 10.62
C LEU A 223 1.28 -12.75 10.22
N PRO A 224 0.86 -12.26 9.04
CA PRO A 224 -0.47 -12.53 8.52
C PRO A 224 -0.62 -14.03 8.27
N GLY A 225 -1.79 -14.61 8.51
CA GLY A 225 -2.01 -16.05 8.30
C GLY A 225 -1.61 -16.54 6.90
N SER A 226 -1.77 -15.69 5.88
CA SER A 226 -1.35 -15.95 4.51
C SER A 226 0.16 -16.16 4.31
N ALA A 227 1.00 -15.61 5.20
CA ALA A 227 2.44 -15.85 5.20
C ALA A 227 2.80 -17.31 5.54
N PHE A 228 1.90 -18.07 6.16
CA PHE A 228 2.07 -19.50 6.41
C PHE A 228 1.23 -20.35 5.46
N GLU A 229 -0.01 -19.94 5.17
CA GLU A 229 -0.94 -20.74 4.37
C GLU A 229 -0.55 -20.86 2.89
N ILE A 230 0.18 -19.89 2.35
CA ILE A 230 0.44 -19.77 0.90
C ILE A 230 1.80 -20.32 0.49
N PRO A 231 2.92 -20.07 1.20
CA PRO A 231 4.22 -20.56 0.75
C PRO A 231 4.23 -22.09 0.60
N ALA A 232 4.68 -22.54 -0.57
CA ALA A 232 4.80 -23.97 -0.87
C ALA A 232 5.99 -24.64 -0.14
N ILE A 233 6.93 -23.83 0.36
CA ILE A 233 8.12 -24.27 1.08
C ILE A 233 8.15 -23.48 2.39
N GLN A 234 8.28 -24.21 3.49
CA GLN A 234 8.45 -23.67 4.83
C GLN A 234 9.69 -24.31 5.43
N LEU A 235 10.57 -23.49 5.99
CA LEU A 235 11.79 -23.93 6.68
C LEU A 235 11.67 -23.51 8.13
N TYR A 236 11.78 -24.48 9.03
CA TYR A 236 11.70 -24.31 10.49
C TYR A 236 13.02 -24.71 11.13
#